data_AF-A0A656YUQ7-F1
#
_entry.id   AF-A0A656YUQ7-F1
#
_cell.length_a   1.000
_cell.length_b   1.000
_cell.length_c   1.000
_cell.angle_alpha   90.00
_cell.angle_beta   90.00
_cell.angle_gamma   90.00
#
_symmetry.space_group_name_H-M   'P 1'
#
loop_
_entity.id
_entity.type
_entity.pdbx_description
1 polymer ?
#
loop_
_entity_poly.entity_id
_entity_poly.type
_entity_poly.pdbx_seq_one_letter_code
_entity_poly.pdbx_strand_id
1 'polypeptide(L)'
;MVSILESMEKFAEKVLPESFTKNVDRKLRSTHIAFSGTEFSGVSLLAGIDVGIAIFIISLFVPFPFLPGPLYAVIGFAATFLILTQVIPFFLIERRVNEIEDHLPDALRQMSNILRAGVSMDRALEDVSQSDYGALSEEFEYTINQVRRGRPMRDALEALAARSRSDLLKRAFFLIVEGMERGAELADVMEAVGDDIRETQILQRERQSATMQQILFLIAVAIFVAPLLSGLVLSIGTTFEEIGAEAAAGTGMGGAVPPLIYTVVPIFIVIQAFITSLAVSVIRYGDLPRGLMFAGPFMIAAIAVFYGSKIFAGFLM
;
A
#
# COMPACT_ATOMS: atom_id res chain seq x y z
N MET A 1 28.09 6.78 -14.61
CA MET A 1 26.70 6.32 -14.42
C MET A 1 26.44 5.03 -15.19
N VAL A 2 26.73 4.97 -16.50
CA VAL A 2 26.56 3.76 -17.34
C VAL A 2 27.41 2.54 -16.89
N SER A 3 28.66 2.75 -16.47
CA SER A 3 29.57 1.65 -16.05
C SER A 3 29.19 0.94 -14.74
N ILE A 4 28.45 1.60 -13.85
CA ILE A 4 27.96 1.00 -12.61
C ILE A 4 26.71 0.15 -12.91
N LEU A 5 25.84 0.64 -13.80
CA LEU A 5 24.64 -0.09 -14.25
C LEU A 5 24.99 -1.42 -14.95
N GLU A 6 25.99 -1.45 -15.84
CA GLU A 6 26.44 -2.68 -16.50
C GLU A 6 27.05 -3.72 -15.52
N SER A 7 27.72 -3.25 -14.47
CA SER A 7 28.29 -4.12 -13.44
C SER A 7 27.20 -4.71 -12.53
N MET A 8 26.13 -3.95 -12.29
CA MET A 8 24.95 -4.38 -11.54
C MET A 8 24.10 -5.39 -12.33
N GLU A 9 24.01 -5.21 -13.65
CA GLU A 9 23.29 -6.11 -14.57
C GLU A 9 23.88 -7.52 -14.58
N LYS A 10 25.21 -7.63 -14.73
CA LYS A 10 25.92 -8.93 -14.73
C LYS A 10 25.82 -9.68 -13.39
N PHE A 11 25.64 -8.97 -12.28
CA PHE A 11 25.50 -9.60 -10.97
C PHE A 11 24.07 -10.10 -10.72
N ALA A 12 23.06 -9.33 -11.15
CA ALA A 12 21.66 -9.74 -11.08
C ALA A 12 21.37 -10.97 -11.96
N GLU A 13 21.96 -11.03 -13.16
CA GLU A 13 21.83 -12.14 -14.11
C GLU A 13 22.43 -13.46 -13.57
N LYS A 14 23.40 -13.36 -12.66
CA LYS A 14 24.10 -14.52 -12.06
C LYS A 14 23.40 -15.07 -10.82
N VAL A 15 22.56 -14.27 -10.15
CA VAL A 15 21.97 -14.60 -8.84
C VAL A 15 20.46 -14.86 -8.93
N LEU A 16 19.76 -14.25 -9.88
CA LEU A 16 18.30 -14.38 -10.01
C LEU A 16 17.90 -15.34 -11.14
N PRO A 17 16.93 -16.24 -10.93
CA PRO A 17 16.41 -17.11 -11.98
C PRO A 17 15.69 -16.29 -13.07
N GLU A 18 15.94 -16.61 -14.35
CA GLU A 18 15.42 -15.90 -15.54
C GLU A 18 13.89 -15.72 -15.57
N SER A 19 13.15 -16.57 -14.85
CA SER A 19 11.69 -16.46 -14.70
C SER A 19 11.23 -15.23 -13.91
N PHE A 20 12.07 -14.71 -13.00
CA PHE A 20 11.72 -13.60 -12.12
C PHE A 20 11.93 -12.24 -12.79
N THR A 21 13.04 -12.08 -13.50
CA THR A 21 13.36 -10.88 -14.30
C THR A 21 12.30 -10.63 -15.38
N LYS A 22 11.82 -11.70 -16.02
CA LYS A 22 10.76 -11.62 -17.05
C LYS A 22 9.40 -11.16 -16.50
N ASN A 23 9.07 -11.51 -15.26
CA ASN A 23 7.83 -11.08 -14.59
C ASN A 23 7.88 -9.61 -14.13
N VAL A 24 9.05 -9.14 -13.69
CA VAL A 24 9.28 -7.74 -13.31
C VAL A 24 9.30 -6.86 -14.57
N ASP A 25 9.98 -7.28 -15.63
CA ASP A 25 9.97 -6.58 -16.93
C ASP A 25 8.55 -6.47 -17.51
N ARG A 26 7.75 -7.55 -17.43
CA ARG A 26 6.32 -7.51 -17.82
C ARG A 26 5.49 -6.56 -16.97
N LYS A 27 5.85 -6.31 -15.70
CA LYS A 27 5.17 -5.35 -14.82
C LYS A 27 5.63 -3.90 -15.01
N LEU A 28 6.88 -3.67 -15.43
CA LEU A 28 7.45 -2.33 -15.63
C LEU A 28 7.17 -1.77 -17.03
N ARG A 29 7.10 -2.63 -18.07
CA ARG A 29 6.69 -2.20 -19.41
C ARG A 29 5.28 -1.61 -19.47
N SER A 30 4.40 -1.95 -18.52
CA SER A 30 3.07 -1.34 -18.39
C SER A 30 3.07 0.03 -17.72
N THR A 31 4.24 0.63 -17.44
CA THR A 31 4.34 1.89 -16.68
C THR A 31 5.21 2.95 -17.38
N HIS A 32 5.70 2.69 -18.60
CA HIS A 32 6.52 3.61 -19.42
C HIS A 32 7.71 4.29 -18.69
N ILE A 33 8.20 3.69 -17.60
CA ILE A 33 9.42 4.13 -16.92
C ILE A 33 10.61 3.45 -17.62
N ALA A 34 11.60 4.25 -18.05
CA ALA A 34 12.80 3.82 -18.78
C ALA A 34 13.84 3.10 -17.89
N PHE A 35 13.40 2.15 -17.07
CA PHE A 35 14.30 1.26 -16.31
C PHE A 35 14.02 -0.19 -16.68
N SER A 36 15.05 -0.90 -17.10
CA SER A 36 14.98 -2.34 -17.39
C SER A 36 14.62 -3.11 -16.12
N GLY A 37 13.81 -4.17 -16.23
CA GLY A 37 13.51 -5.06 -15.10
C GLY A 37 14.76 -5.64 -14.41
N THR A 38 15.88 -5.72 -15.13
CA THR A 38 17.20 -6.10 -14.59
C THR A 38 17.80 -5.01 -13.69
N GLU A 39 17.71 -3.73 -14.07
CA GLU A 39 18.23 -2.59 -13.30
C GLU A 39 17.48 -2.40 -11.98
N PHE A 40 16.15 -2.50 -12.00
CA PHE A 40 15.33 -2.35 -10.79
C PHE A 40 15.54 -3.51 -9.80
N SER A 41 15.69 -4.75 -10.32
CA SER A 41 16.02 -5.91 -9.50
C SER A 41 17.43 -5.81 -8.88
N GLY A 42 18.40 -5.27 -9.62
CA GLY A 42 19.77 -5.02 -9.14
C GLY A 42 19.83 -3.97 -8.02
N VAL A 43 19.09 -2.86 -8.15
CA VAL A 43 18.99 -1.83 -7.10
C VAL A 43 18.31 -2.38 -5.83
N SER A 44 17.27 -3.21 -5.99
CA SER A 44 16.57 -3.81 -4.85
C SER A 44 17.44 -4.82 -4.06
N LEU A 45 18.35 -5.53 -4.73
CA LEU A 45 19.31 -6.41 -4.07
C LEU A 45 20.34 -5.62 -3.25
N LEU A 46 20.94 -4.58 -3.83
CA LEU A 46 21.94 -3.77 -3.12
C LEU A 46 21.33 -3.02 -1.93
N ALA A 47 20.16 -2.39 -2.11
CA ALA A 47 19.45 -1.76 -1.01
C ALA A 47 19.06 -2.76 0.10
N GLY A 48 18.69 -4.00 -0.28
CA GLY A 48 18.48 -5.09 0.67
C GLY A 48 19.74 -5.42 1.47
N ILE A 49 20.89 -5.55 0.80
CA ILE A 49 22.18 -5.84 1.43
C ILE A 49 22.56 -4.72 2.39
N ASP A 50 22.46 -3.45 1.97
CA ASP A 50 22.82 -2.29 2.78
C ASP A 50 21.97 -2.19 4.07
N VAL A 51 20.66 -2.42 3.95
CA VAL A 51 19.74 -2.44 5.11
C VAL A 51 20.01 -3.65 6.00
N GLY A 52 20.28 -4.82 5.44
CA GLY A 52 20.65 -6.02 6.19
C GLY A 52 21.94 -5.82 7.00
N ILE A 53 22.95 -5.19 6.41
CA ILE A 53 24.21 -4.84 7.07
C ILE A 53 23.97 -3.80 8.18
N ALA A 54 23.17 -2.77 7.92
CA ALA A 54 22.84 -1.76 8.93
C ALA A 54 22.14 -2.38 10.16
N ILE A 55 21.18 -3.28 9.94
CA ILE A 55 20.47 -3.99 11.03
C ILE A 55 21.42 -4.92 11.78
N PHE A 56 22.34 -5.59 11.08
CA PHE A 56 23.37 -6.42 11.70
C PHE A 56 24.29 -5.60 12.61
N ILE A 57 24.75 -4.44 12.13
CA ILE A 57 25.61 -3.53 12.91
C ILE A 57 24.85 -2.99 14.13
N ILE A 58 23.59 -2.58 13.98
CA ILE A 58 22.76 -2.11 15.10
C ILE A 58 22.58 -3.22 16.15
N SER A 59 22.40 -4.46 15.72
CA SER A 59 22.25 -5.60 16.63
C SER A 59 23.51 -5.94 17.43
N LEU A 60 24.70 -5.48 17.03
CA LEU A 60 25.92 -5.62 17.82
C LEU A 60 25.95 -4.66 19.02
N PHE A 61 25.26 -3.52 18.93
CA PHE A 61 25.24 -2.50 19.98
C PHE A 61 23.97 -2.53 20.83
N VAL A 62 22.86 -3.07 20.30
CA VAL A 62 21.57 -3.14 21.00
C VAL A 62 21.12 -4.60 21.08
N PRO A 63 21.04 -5.21 22.30
CA PRO A 63 20.54 -6.57 22.45
C PRO A 63 19.04 -6.61 22.17
N PHE A 64 18.64 -7.36 21.13
CA PHE A 64 17.24 -7.59 20.82
C PHE A 64 16.67 -8.72 21.70
N PRO A 65 15.49 -8.54 22.30
CA PRO A 65 14.99 -9.46 23.33
C PRO A 65 14.45 -10.80 22.82
N PHE A 66 14.18 -10.97 21.52
CA PHE A 66 13.47 -12.16 21.01
C PHE A 66 14.29 -13.09 20.10
N LEU A 67 15.24 -12.59 19.30
CA LEU A 67 16.02 -13.41 18.37
C LEU A 67 17.51 -12.99 18.35
N PRO A 68 18.43 -13.89 17.97
CA PRO A 68 19.83 -13.53 17.79
C PRO A 68 20.00 -12.55 16.62
N GLY A 69 20.85 -11.55 16.81
CA GLY A 69 21.13 -10.47 15.85
C GLY A 69 21.29 -10.83 14.37
N PRO A 70 22.05 -11.88 13.99
CA PRO A 70 22.15 -12.28 12.59
C PRO A 70 20.81 -12.70 11.96
N LEU A 71 19.84 -13.19 12.74
CA LEU A 71 18.52 -13.55 12.21
C LEU A 71 17.71 -12.31 11.83
N TYR A 72 17.81 -11.22 12.60
CA TYR A 72 17.18 -9.93 12.27
C TYR A 72 17.77 -9.30 11.01
N ALA A 73 19.08 -9.45 10.79
CA ALA A 73 19.73 -9.00 9.56
C ALA A 73 19.21 -9.75 8.32
N VAL A 74 19.03 -11.07 8.41
CA VAL A 74 18.45 -11.89 7.34
C VAL A 74 16.98 -11.54 7.10
N ILE A 75 16.19 -11.34 8.15
CA ILE A 75 14.79 -10.91 8.04
C ILE A 75 14.69 -9.51 7.44
N GLY A 76 15.56 -8.58 7.84
CA GLY A 76 15.63 -7.22 7.31
C GLY A 76 16.05 -7.17 5.84
N PHE A 77 17.01 -8.01 5.44
CA PHE A 77 17.39 -8.22 4.04
C PHE A 77 16.20 -8.75 3.23
N ALA A 78 15.56 -9.83 3.69
CA ALA A 78 14.45 -10.45 3.00
C ALA A 78 13.22 -9.53 2.90
N ALA A 79 12.90 -8.78 3.96
CA ALA A 79 11.81 -7.82 3.98
C ALA A 79 12.08 -6.66 3.02
N THR A 80 13.29 -6.09 3.06
CA THR A 80 13.68 -4.98 2.17
C THR A 80 13.65 -5.41 0.71
N PHE A 81 14.19 -6.59 0.40
CA PHE A 81 14.16 -7.16 -0.95
C PHE A 81 12.72 -7.37 -1.44
N LEU A 82 11.84 -7.96 -0.62
CA LEU A 82 10.44 -8.20 -0.98
C LEU A 82 9.67 -6.88 -1.16
N ILE A 83 9.90 -5.90 -0.29
CA ILE A 83 9.27 -4.57 -0.38
C ILE A 83 9.71 -3.87 -1.68
N LEU A 84 11.00 -3.78 -1.96
CA LEU A 84 11.48 -3.09 -3.17
C LEU A 84 11.03 -3.79 -4.45
N THR A 85 11.11 -5.12 -4.53
CA THR A 85 10.80 -5.85 -5.77
C THR A 85 9.29 -6.03 -6.01
N GLN A 86 8.47 -6.06 -4.96
CA GLN A 86 7.05 -6.42 -5.09
C GLN A 86 6.11 -5.27 -4.74
N VAL A 87 6.43 -4.45 -3.73
CA VAL A 87 5.53 -3.41 -3.22
C VAL A 87 5.62 -2.15 -4.08
N ILE A 88 6.83 -1.69 -4.45
CA ILE A 88 7.00 -0.48 -5.28
C ILE A 88 6.31 -0.59 -6.65
N PRO A 89 6.53 -1.65 -7.47
CA PRO A 89 5.84 -1.75 -8.75
C PRO A 89 4.33 -1.90 -8.58
N PHE A 90 3.87 -2.54 -7.50
CA PHE A 90 2.44 -2.60 -7.19
C PHE A 90 1.85 -1.21 -6.95
N PHE A 91 2.48 -0.38 -6.12
CA PHE A 91 2.04 1.00 -5.87
C PHE A 91 2.05 1.87 -7.12
N LEU A 92 3.06 1.74 -7.98
CA LEU A 92 3.14 2.49 -9.24
C LEU A 92 2.01 2.10 -10.20
N ILE A 93 1.74 0.80 -10.30
CA ILE A 93 0.63 0.29 -11.11
C ILE A 93 -0.72 0.74 -10.54
N GLU A 94 -0.91 0.64 -9.24
CA GLU A 94 -2.14 1.05 -8.56
C GLU A 94 -2.39 2.55 -8.72
N ARG A 95 -1.34 3.38 -8.65
CA ARG A 95 -1.43 4.82 -8.93
C ARG A 95 -1.89 5.10 -10.37
N ARG A 96 -1.31 4.42 -11.36
CA ARG A 96 -1.71 4.57 -12.78
C ARG A 96 -3.15 4.11 -13.01
N VAL A 97 -3.57 3.02 -12.36
CA VAL A 97 -4.95 2.52 -12.41
C VAL A 97 -5.92 3.53 -11.79
N ASN A 98 -5.59 4.08 -10.63
CA ASN A 98 -6.43 5.09 -9.97
C ASN A 98 -6.58 6.35 -10.84
N GLU A 99 -5.49 6.82 -11.44
CA GLU A 99 -5.52 7.97 -12.36
C GLU A 99 -6.44 7.71 -13.57
N ILE A 100 -6.37 6.51 -14.15
CA ILE A 100 -7.28 6.06 -15.22
C ILE A 100 -8.74 6.09 -14.74
N GLU A 101 -9.02 5.52 -13.57
CA GLU A 101 -10.38 5.42 -13.03
C GLU A 101 -10.96 6.79 -12.68
N ASP A 102 -10.16 7.68 -12.08
CA ASP A 102 -10.59 9.02 -11.68
C ASP A 102 -11.01 9.88 -12.89
N HIS A 103 -10.30 9.77 -14.01
CA HIS A 103 -10.58 10.55 -15.22
C HIS A 103 -11.61 9.91 -16.17
N LEU A 104 -11.91 8.61 -15.99
CA LEU A 104 -12.80 7.87 -16.89
C LEU A 104 -14.22 8.49 -17.02
N PRO A 105 -14.91 8.92 -15.94
CA PRO A 105 -16.23 9.55 -16.07
C PRO A 105 -16.23 10.78 -16.96
N ASP A 106 -15.23 11.64 -16.81
CA ASP A 106 -15.14 12.89 -17.55
C ASP A 106 -14.84 12.63 -19.03
N ALA A 107 -13.94 11.68 -19.31
CA ALA A 107 -13.66 11.19 -20.66
C ALA A 107 -14.91 10.60 -21.34
N LEU A 108 -15.67 9.74 -20.66
CA LEU A 108 -16.90 9.16 -21.21
C LEU A 108 -17.96 10.24 -21.48
N ARG A 109 -18.09 11.22 -20.59
CA ARG A 109 -19.00 12.36 -20.76
C ARG A 109 -18.60 13.25 -21.94
N GLN A 110 -17.29 13.50 -22.13
CA GLN A 110 -16.79 14.22 -23.30
C GLN A 110 -17.10 13.46 -24.59
N MET A 111 -16.85 12.14 -24.64
CA MET A 111 -17.23 11.32 -25.80
C MET A 111 -18.74 11.36 -26.05
N SER A 112 -19.58 11.28 -25.01
CA SER A 112 -21.03 11.40 -25.15
C SER A 112 -21.43 12.72 -25.81
N ASN A 113 -20.90 13.85 -25.33
CA ASN A 113 -21.21 15.17 -25.89
C ASN A 113 -20.84 15.27 -27.37
N ILE A 114 -19.69 14.71 -27.77
CA ILE A 114 -19.23 14.69 -29.17
C ILE A 114 -20.13 13.80 -30.02
N LEU A 115 -20.51 12.62 -29.52
CA LEU A 115 -21.44 11.71 -30.19
C LEU A 115 -22.83 12.36 -30.37
N ARG A 116 -23.35 13.08 -29.36
CA ARG A 116 -24.61 13.85 -29.47
C ARG A 116 -24.56 14.93 -30.54
N ALA A 117 -23.38 15.48 -30.82
CA ALA A 117 -23.16 16.43 -31.91
C ALA A 117 -23.17 15.76 -33.31
N GLY A 118 -23.41 14.44 -33.39
CA GLY A 118 -23.44 13.68 -34.64
C GLY A 118 -22.06 13.32 -35.17
N VAL A 119 -21.01 13.49 -34.36
CA VAL A 119 -19.64 13.12 -34.72
C VAL A 119 -19.47 11.61 -34.52
N SER A 120 -18.63 11.00 -35.34
CA SER A 120 -18.37 9.56 -35.30
C SER A 120 -17.52 9.16 -34.08
N MET A 121 -17.70 7.90 -33.63
CA MET A 121 -17.04 7.37 -32.43
C MET A 121 -15.51 7.37 -32.51
N ASP A 122 -14.94 7.15 -33.69
CA ASP A 122 -13.49 7.24 -33.93
C ASP A 122 -12.96 8.66 -33.69
N ARG A 123 -13.72 9.69 -34.05
CA ARG A 123 -13.37 11.09 -33.79
C ARG A 123 -13.57 11.48 -32.33
N ALA A 124 -14.63 10.99 -31.69
CA ALA A 124 -14.82 11.18 -30.26
C ALA A 124 -13.66 10.57 -29.44
N LEU A 125 -13.22 9.36 -29.81
CA LEU A 125 -12.08 8.70 -29.18
C LEU A 125 -10.76 9.43 -29.47
N GLU A 126 -10.58 9.97 -30.68
CA GLU A 126 -9.41 10.80 -31.01
C GLU A 126 -9.35 12.08 -30.16
N ASP A 127 -10.48 12.77 -29.97
CA ASP A 127 -10.55 14.00 -29.19
C ASP A 127 -10.17 13.77 -27.72
N VAL A 128 -10.71 12.71 -27.11
CA VAL A 128 -10.38 12.35 -25.73
C VAL A 128 -8.95 11.81 -25.61
N SER A 129 -8.37 11.20 -26.65
CA SER A 129 -6.96 10.80 -26.66
C SER A 129 -5.98 11.98 -26.64
N GLN A 130 -6.42 13.16 -27.11
CA GLN A 130 -5.62 14.39 -27.12
C GLN A 130 -5.93 15.29 -25.91
N SER A 131 -6.89 14.89 -25.07
CA SER A 131 -7.26 15.60 -23.86
C SER A 131 -6.27 15.32 -22.72
N ASP A 132 -6.26 16.15 -21.68
CA ASP A 132 -5.31 16.05 -20.54
C ASP A 132 -5.83 15.10 -19.44
N TYR A 133 -6.01 13.82 -19.77
CA TYR A 133 -6.42 12.75 -18.85
C TYR A 133 -5.28 11.80 -18.46
N GLY A 134 -4.04 12.24 -18.65
CA GLY A 134 -2.83 11.50 -18.26
C GLY A 134 -2.78 10.09 -18.84
N ALA A 135 -2.65 9.09 -17.96
CA ALA A 135 -2.54 7.69 -18.37
C ALA A 135 -3.75 7.15 -19.18
N LEU A 136 -4.93 7.76 -19.03
CA LEU A 136 -6.12 7.38 -19.80
C LEU A 136 -6.01 7.83 -21.27
N SER A 137 -5.51 9.04 -21.51
CA SER A 137 -5.29 9.57 -22.85
C SER A 137 -4.30 8.72 -23.65
N GLU A 138 -3.22 8.24 -23.01
CA GLU A 138 -2.25 7.32 -23.63
C GLU A 138 -2.91 6.01 -24.09
N GLU A 139 -3.80 5.45 -23.26
CA GLU A 139 -4.52 4.22 -23.58
C GLU A 139 -5.53 4.43 -24.72
N PHE A 140 -6.18 5.60 -24.78
CA PHE A 140 -7.02 5.97 -25.92
C PHE A 140 -6.22 6.23 -27.19
N GLU A 141 -5.07 6.89 -27.10
CA GLU A 141 -4.16 7.13 -28.22
C GLU A 141 -3.66 5.81 -28.82
N TYR A 142 -3.29 4.85 -27.97
CA TYR A 142 -2.95 3.51 -28.42
C TYR A 142 -4.12 2.83 -29.14
N THR A 143 -5.34 2.99 -28.61
CA THR A 143 -6.55 2.37 -29.15
C THR A 143 -6.93 2.97 -30.50
N ILE A 144 -6.95 4.29 -30.65
CA ILE A 144 -7.28 4.96 -31.92
C ILE A 144 -6.23 4.66 -33.00
N ASN A 145 -4.95 4.51 -32.62
CA ASN A 145 -3.89 4.11 -33.54
C ASN A 145 -4.11 2.70 -34.11
N GLN A 146 -4.69 1.77 -33.34
CA GLN A 146 -5.07 0.45 -33.85
C GLN A 146 -6.24 0.54 -34.83
N VAL A 147 -7.23 1.38 -34.53
CA VAL A 147 -8.38 1.61 -35.41
C VAL A 147 -7.93 2.22 -36.75
N ARG A 148 -7.02 3.20 -36.71
CA ARG A 148 -6.40 3.80 -37.91
C ARG A 148 -5.64 2.80 -38.77
N ARG A 149 -5.12 1.74 -38.16
CA ARG A 149 -4.43 0.63 -38.85
C ARG A 149 -5.40 -0.41 -39.43
N GLY A 150 -6.71 -0.15 -39.39
CA GLY A 150 -7.75 -1.02 -39.95
C GLY A 150 -8.33 -2.04 -38.98
N ARG A 151 -7.98 -2.00 -37.69
CA ARG A 151 -8.64 -2.84 -36.68
C ARG A 151 -10.08 -2.35 -36.46
N PRO A 152 -11.09 -3.23 -36.40
CA PRO A 152 -12.44 -2.83 -36.05
C PRO A 152 -12.49 -2.10 -34.71
N MET A 153 -13.29 -1.03 -34.61
CA MET A 153 -13.43 -0.22 -33.39
C MET A 153 -13.77 -1.09 -32.18
N ARG A 154 -14.73 -1.99 -32.34
CA ARG A 154 -15.13 -2.97 -31.33
C ARG A 154 -13.92 -3.75 -30.79
N ASP A 155 -13.18 -4.41 -31.67
CA ASP A 155 -12.04 -5.25 -31.29
C ASP A 155 -10.95 -4.43 -30.60
N ALA A 156 -10.78 -3.16 -30.97
CA ALA A 156 -9.82 -2.25 -30.35
C ALA A 156 -10.23 -1.89 -28.92
N LEU A 157 -11.52 -1.61 -28.69
CA LEU A 157 -12.09 -1.33 -27.36
C LEU A 157 -12.07 -2.57 -26.45
N GLU A 158 -12.39 -3.75 -27.00
CA GLU A 158 -12.27 -5.02 -26.26
C GLU A 158 -10.82 -5.28 -25.85
N ALA A 159 -9.85 -5.00 -26.72
CA ALA A 159 -8.43 -5.11 -26.38
C ALA A 159 -7.96 -4.06 -25.37
N LEU A 160 -8.57 -2.88 -25.35
CA LEU A 160 -8.35 -1.86 -24.31
C LEU A 160 -8.84 -2.35 -22.95
N ALA A 161 -10.06 -2.88 -22.89
CA ALA A 161 -10.57 -3.50 -21.68
C ALA A 161 -9.65 -4.64 -21.21
N ALA A 162 -9.31 -5.58 -22.09
CA ALA A 162 -8.53 -6.77 -21.73
C ALA A 162 -7.11 -6.47 -21.22
N ARG A 163 -6.45 -5.42 -21.73
CA ARG A 163 -5.09 -5.04 -21.30
C ARG A 163 -5.06 -4.12 -20.09
N SER A 164 -6.15 -3.40 -19.83
CA SER A 164 -6.24 -2.51 -18.67
C SER A 164 -6.20 -3.32 -17.38
N ARG A 165 -5.54 -2.77 -16.36
CA ARG A 165 -5.55 -3.33 -15.02
C ARG A 165 -6.70 -2.79 -14.16
N SER A 166 -7.43 -1.80 -14.66
CA SER A 166 -8.64 -1.28 -14.03
C SER A 166 -9.83 -2.19 -14.32
N ASP A 167 -10.45 -2.70 -13.27
CA ASP A 167 -11.68 -3.51 -13.40
C ASP A 167 -12.90 -2.64 -13.73
N LEU A 168 -12.88 -1.39 -13.29
CA LEU A 168 -13.91 -0.41 -13.60
C LEU A 168 -13.88 -0.03 -15.09
N LEU A 169 -12.69 0.22 -15.66
CA LEU A 169 -12.53 0.46 -17.10
C LEU A 169 -12.98 -0.75 -17.92
N LYS A 170 -12.59 -1.97 -17.52
CA LYS A 170 -13.05 -3.20 -18.17
C LYS A 170 -14.57 -3.27 -18.23
N ARG A 171 -15.23 -3.03 -17.09
CA ARG A 171 -16.69 -3.08 -16.98
C ARG A 171 -17.34 -2.00 -17.86
N ALA A 172 -16.80 -0.78 -17.84
CA ALA A 172 -17.29 0.33 -18.65
C ALA A 172 -17.26 0.01 -20.15
N PHE A 173 -16.09 -0.40 -20.67
CA PHE A 173 -15.93 -0.70 -22.10
C PHE A 173 -16.67 -1.97 -22.53
N PHE A 174 -16.85 -2.95 -21.63
CA PHE A 174 -17.72 -4.09 -21.89
C PHE A 174 -19.17 -3.66 -22.11
N LEU A 175 -19.73 -2.79 -21.24
CA LEU A 175 -21.09 -2.26 -21.39
C LEU A 175 -21.26 -1.43 -22.65
N ILE A 176 -20.25 -0.62 -23.00
CA ILE A 176 -20.21 0.17 -24.22
C ILE A 176 -20.25 -0.72 -25.47
N VAL A 177 -19.38 -1.74 -25.54
CA VAL A 177 -19.32 -2.66 -26.68
C VAL A 177 -20.64 -3.42 -26.84
N GLU A 178 -21.23 -3.88 -25.73
CA GLU A 178 -22.53 -4.53 -25.76
C GLU A 178 -23.64 -3.57 -26.22
N GLY A 179 -23.58 -2.29 -25.83
CA GLY A 179 -24.47 -1.24 -26.32
C GLY A 179 -24.35 -1.02 -27.82
N MET A 180 -23.12 -1.05 -28.36
CA MET A 180 -22.84 -0.99 -29.80
C MET A 180 -23.48 -2.17 -30.54
N GLU A 181 -23.37 -3.39 -30.01
CA GLU A 181 -23.95 -4.59 -30.64
C GLU A 181 -25.48 -4.55 -30.72
N ARG A 182 -26.11 -3.99 -29.68
CA ARG A 182 -27.57 -3.86 -29.61
C ARG A 182 -28.11 -2.65 -30.37
N GLY A 183 -27.24 -1.84 -30.98
CA GLY A 183 -27.62 -0.65 -31.73
C GLY A 183 -28.17 0.47 -30.84
N ALA A 184 -27.77 0.51 -29.57
CA ALA A 184 -28.15 1.59 -28.66
C ALA A 184 -27.49 2.91 -29.08
N GLU A 185 -28.10 4.03 -28.69
CA GLU A 185 -27.50 5.36 -28.89
C GLU A 185 -26.25 5.48 -28.02
N LEU A 186 -25.07 5.46 -28.66
CA LEU A 186 -23.79 5.43 -27.94
C LEU A 186 -23.57 6.64 -27.04
N ALA A 187 -24.12 7.79 -27.40
CA ALA A 187 -24.12 8.97 -26.55
C ALA A 187 -24.78 8.67 -25.18
N ASP A 188 -25.96 8.07 -25.18
CA ASP A 188 -26.70 7.73 -23.97
C ASP A 188 -25.98 6.63 -23.17
N VAL A 189 -25.41 5.63 -23.85
CA VAL A 189 -24.65 4.55 -23.19
C VAL A 189 -23.40 5.11 -22.49
N MET A 190 -22.64 5.98 -23.16
CA MET A 190 -21.44 6.61 -22.58
C MET A 190 -21.77 7.48 -21.38
N GLU A 191 -22.86 8.27 -21.45
CA GLU A 191 -23.31 9.11 -20.36
C GLU A 191 -23.76 8.28 -19.16
N ALA A 192 -24.60 7.26 -19.38
CA ALA A 192 -25.08 6.37 -18.33
C ALA A 192 -23.93 5.63 -17.63
N VAL A 193 -22.93 5.14 -18.38
CA VAL A 193 -21.76 4.48 -17.80
C VAL A 193 -20.87 5.49 -17.06
N GLY A 194 -20.68 6.70 -17.60
CA GLY A 194 -19.93 7.77 -16.93
C GLY A 194 -20.55 8.18 -15.60
N ASP A 195 -21.88 8.31 -15.55
CA ASP A 195 -22.62 8.66 -14.35
C ASP A 195 -22.60 7.52 -13.31
N ASP A 196 -22.76 6.26 -13.72
CA ASP A 196 -22.63 5.08 -12.82
C ASP A 196 -21.26 5.03 -12.15
N ILE A 197 -20.19 5.29 -12.91
CA ILE A 197 -18.83 5.35 -12.36
C ILE A 197 -18.69 6.52 -11.38
N ARG A 198 -19.17 7.71 -11.75
CA ARG A 198 -19.09 8.90 -10.90
C ARG A 198 -19.85 8.69 -9.59
N GLU A 199 -21.06 8.12 -9.65
CA GLU A 199 -21.84 7.78 -8.45
C GLU A 199 -21.09 6.75 -7.59
N THR A 200 -20.51 5.72 -8.21
CA THR A 200 -19.68 4.73 -7.51
C THR A 200 -18.50 5.37 -6.80
N GLN A 201 -17.79 6.31 -7.44
CA GLN A 201 -16.67 7.05 -6.83
C GLN A 201 -17.13 7.93 -5.66
N ILE A 202 -18.28 8.60 -5.78
CA ILE A 202 -18.86 9.41 -4.70
C ILE A 202 -19.16 8.51 -3.49
N LEU A 203 -19.83 7.37 -3.71
CA LEU A 203 -20.13 6.40 -2.65
C LEU A 203 -18.86 5.86 -1.98
N GLN A 204 -17.80 5.58 -2.75
CA GLN A 204 -16.51 5.16 -2.19
C GLN A 204 -15.88 6.26 -1.32
N ARG A 205 -15.88 7.51 -1.77
CA ARG A 205 -15.36 8.67 -1.02
C ARG A 205 -16.16 8.91 0.26
N GLU A 206 -17.48 8.80 0.20
CA GLU A 206 -18.36 8.89 1.38
C GLU A 206 -18.06 7.78 2.39
N ARG A 207 -17.92 6.53 1.95
CA ARG A 207 -17.54 5.42 2.83
C ARG A 207 -16.17 5.62 3.47
N GLN A 208 -15.19 6.09 2.71
CA GLN A 208 -13.86 6.40 3.24
C GLN A 208 -13.94 7.50 4.30
N SER A 209 -14.69 8.57 4.05
CA SER A 209 -14.88 9.67 5.00
C SER A 209 -15.58 9.20 6.28
N ALA A 210 -16.67 8.43 6.14
CA ALA A 210 -17.47 7.92 7.27
C ALA A 210 -16.69 6.95 8.17
N THR A 211 -15.77 6.17 7.60
CA THR A 211 -14.94 5.20 8.36
C THR A 211 -13.64 5.81 8.89
N MET A 212 -13.21 6.97 8.37
CA MET A 212 -11.96 7.62 8.77
C MET A 212 -11.92 7.92 10.27
N GLN A 213 -13.02 8.40 10.85
CA GLN A 213 -13.09 8.68 12.29
C GLN A 213 -12.88 7.41 13.14
N GLN A 214 -13.47 6.29 12.73
CA GLN A 214 -13.33 5.01 13.42
C GLN A 214 -11.89 4.49 13.35
N ILE A 215 -11.27 4.61 12.16
CA ILE A 215 -9.88 4.23 11.94
C ILE A 215 -8.95 5.09 12.81
N LEU A 216 -9.11 6.41 12.81
CA LEU A 216 -8.27 7.32 13.61
C LEU A 216 -8.38 7.01 15.10
N PHE A 217 -9.58 6.70 15.59
CA PHE A 217 -9.78 6.28 16.98
C PHE A 217 -9.02 4.97 17.29
N LEU A 218 -9.15 3.94 16.45
CA LEU A 218 -8.43 2.68 16.63
C LEU A 218 -6.90 2.86 16.65
N ILE A 219 -6.37 3.68 15.73
CA ILE A 219 -4.94 4.02 15.67
C ILE A 219 -4.50 4.74 16.93
N ALA A 220 -5.25 5.76 17.38
CA ALA A 220 -4.94 6.50 18.59
C ALA A 220 -4.93 5.60 19.83
N VAL A 221 -5.90 4.69 19.95
CA VAL A 221 -5.97 3.76 21.08
C VAL A 221 -4.81 2.77 21.09
N ALA A 222 -4.49 2.19 19.92
CA ALA A 222 -3.44 1.16 19.84
C ALA A 222 -2.02 1.71 20.00
N ILE A 223 -1.74 2.90 19.46
CA ILE A 223 -0.38 3.46 19.47
C ILE A 223 -0.15 4.35 20.70
N PHE A 224 -1.14 5.13 21.12
CA PHE A 224 -0.97 6.12 22.18
C PHE A 224 -1.64 5.70 23.48
N VAL A 225 -2.97 5.56 23.49
CA VAL A 225 -3.73 5.47 24.76
C VAL A 225 -3.35 4.20 25.55
N ALA A 226 -3.39 3.02 24.92
CA ALA A 226 -3.12 1.77 25.64
C ALA A 226 -1.65 1.64 26.09
N PRO A 227 -0.64 1.92 25.24
CA PRO A 227 0.76 1.89 25.68
C PRO A 227 1.09 2.92 26.76
N LEU A 228 0.55 4.14 26.65
CA LEU A 228 0.80 5.22 27.61
C LEU A 228 0.18 4.92 28.98
N LEU A 229 -1.09 4.51 29.01
CA LEU A 229 -1.76 4.17 30.27
C LEU A 229 -1.09 2.98 30.96
N SER A 230 -0.77 1.92 30.20
CA SER A 230 -0.13 0.73 30.77
C SER A 230 1.28 1.00 31.27
N GLY A 231 2.08 1.81 30.58
CA GLY A 231 3.40 2.20 31.07
C GLY A 231 3.35 3.06 32.33
N LEU A 232 2.41 4.01 32.39
CA LEU A 232 2.21 4.87 33.57
C LEU A 232 1.68 4.10 34.79
N VAL A 233 0.79 3.13 34.58
CA VAL A 233 0.31 2.26 35.66
C VAL A 233 1.45 1.43 36.24
N LEU A 234 2.36 0.91 35.40
CA LEU A 234 3.51 0.14 35.87
C LEU A 234 4.54 1.00 36.59
N SER A 235 4.81 2.24 36.13
CA SER A 235 5.75 3.14 36.82
C SER A 235 5.21 3.58 38.18
N ILE A 236 3.90 3.82 38.27
CA ILE A 236 3.26 4.11 39.56
C ILE A 236 3.33 2.87 40.47
N GLY A 237 3.08 1.68 39.92
CA GLY A 237 3.22 0.41 40.64
C GLY A 237 4.60 0.22 41.26
N THR A 238 5.68 0.49 40.51
CA THR A 238 7.06 0.43 41.03
C THR A 238 7.30 1.45 42.14
N THR A 239 6.79 2.67 42.01
CA THR A 239 6.97 3.68 43.08
C THR A 239 6.26 3.32 44.38
N PHE A 240 5.06 2.75 44.31
CA PHE A 240 4.37 2.27 45.50
C PHE A 240 5.08 1.08 46.14
N GLU A 241 5.74 0.24 45.35
CA GLU A 241 6.57 -0.85 45.83
C GLU A 241 7.82 -0.32 46.55
N GLU A 242 8.50 0.70 46.01
CA GLU A 242 9.66 1.34 46.65
C GLU A 242 9.29 2.06 47.96
N ILE A 243 8.25 2.91 47.94
CA ILE A 243 7.76 3.62 49.12
C ILE A 243 7.22 2.64 50.17
N GLY A 244 6.52 1.59 49.72
CA GLY A 244 5.99 0.53 50.58
C GLY A 244 7.08 -0.35 51.18
N ALA A 245 8.17 -0.61 50.44
CA ALA A 245 9.33 -1.34 50.94
C ALA A 245 10.07 -0.56 52.04
N GLU A 246 10.18 0.77 51.91
CA GLU A 246 10.73 1.64 52.96
C GLU A 246 9.82 1.69 54.20
N ALA A 247 8.49 1.77 54.01
CA ALA A 247 7.53 1.80 55.11
C ALA A 247 7.36 0.43 55.82
N ALA A 248 7.54 -0.67 55.10
CA ALA A 248 7.43 -2.04 55.60
C ALA A 248 8.75 -2.62 56.13
N ALA A 249 9.81 -1.81 56.24
CA ALA A 249 11.09 -2.17 56.83
C ALA A 249 10.90 -2.60 58.31
N GLY A 250 10.59 -3.89 58.51
CA GLY A 250 10.40 -4.53 59.82
C GLY A 250 9.11 -5.34 60.01
N THR A 251 8.08 -5.20 59.15
CA THR A 251 6.78 -5.87 59.33
C THR A 251 6.44 -6.94 58.28
N GLY A 252 7.21 -7.04 57.20
CA GLY A 252 7.05 -8.09 56.19
C GLY A 252 5.79 -7.97 55.32
N MET A 253 5.01 -6.90 55.45
CA MET A 253 3.85 -6.60 54.61
C MET A 253 4.21 -5.54 53.56
N GLY A 254 5.10 -5.90 52.63
CA GLY A 254 5.35 -5.15 51.40
C GLY A 254 4.79 -5.93 50.21
N GLY A 255 3.74 -5.44 49.57
CA GLY A 255 3.14 -6.10 48.41
C GLY A 255 3.95 -5.79 47.15
N ALA A 256 4.92 -6.65 46.82
CA ALA A 256 5.66 -6.56 45.56
C ALA A 256 4.73 -6.76 44.36
N VAL A 257 4.85 -5.92 43.33
CA VAL A 257 4.15 -6.18 42.06
C VAL A 257 4.74 -7.47 41.48
N PRO A 258 3.92 -8.51 41.20
CA PRO A 258 4.44 -9.75 40.67
C PRO A 258 5.32 -9.51 39.43
N PRO A 259 6.56 -10.03 39.37
CA PRO A 259 7.48 -9.79 38.26
C PRO A 259 6.89 -10.15 36.88
N LEU A 260 5.95 -11.09 36.88
CA LEU A 260 5.19 -11.54 35.71
C LEU A 260 4.46 -10.39 34.99
N ILE A 261 3.94 -9.39 35.72
CA ILE A 261 3.17 -8.28 35.14
C ILE A 261 4.05 -7.44 34.19
N TYR A 262 5.33 -7.23 34.54
CA TYR A 262 6.26 -6.47 33.70
C TYR A 262 6.57 -7.18 32.36
N THR A 263 6.38 -8.49 32.28
CA THR A 263 6.55 -9.28 31.05
C THR A 263 5.23 -9.40 30.28
N VAL A 264 4.10 -9.59 30.97
CA VAL A 264 2.79 -9.81 30.33
C VAL A 264 2.26 -8.53 29.66
N VAL A 265 2.47 -7.36 30.25
CA VAL A 265 1.93 -6.09 29.72
C VAL A 265 2.50 -5.74 28.34
N PRO A 266 3.83 -5.79 28.09
CA PRO A 266 4.38 -5.60 26.75
C PRO A 266 3.83 -6.60 25.71
N ILE A 267 3.68 -7.88 26.10
CA ILE A 267 3.12 -8.91 25.21
C ILE A 267 1.68 -8.58 24.84
N PHE A 268 0.87 -8.13 25.82
CA PHE A 268 -0.50 -7.69 25.59
C PHE A 268 -0.58 -6.52 24.61
N ILE A 269 0.29 -5.51 24.75
CA ILE A 269 0.34 -4.34 23.85
C ILE A 269 0.66 -4.77 22.41
N VAL A 270 1.61 -5.70 22.24
CA VAL A 270 1.97 -6.21 20.91
C VAL A 270 0.81 -6.95 20.27
N ILE A 271 0.14 -7.84 21.02
CA ILE A 271 -1.04 -8.57 20.53
C ILE A 271 -2.17 -7.59 20.19
N GLN A 272 -2.43 -6.61 21.04
CA GLN A 272 -3.44 -5.58 20.80
C GLN A 272 -3.10 -4.77 19.54
N ALA A 273 -1.86 -4.29 19.39
CA ALA A 273 -1.43 -3.51 18.23
C ALA A 273 -1.53 -4.32 16.92
N PHE A 274 -1.23 -5.62 16.98
CA PHE A 274 -1.41 -6.56 15.87
C PHE A 274 -2.89 -6.69 15.48
N ILE A 275 -3.78 -6.96 16.43
CA ILE A 275 -5.23 -7.09 16.19
C ILE A 275 -5.79 -5.79 15.63
N THR A 276 -5.43 -4.63 16.18
CA THR A 276 -5.91 -3.35 15.70
C THR A 276 -5.40 -3.03 14.29
N SER A 277 -4.18 -3.43 13.95
CA SER A 277 -3.66 -3.28 12.59
C SER A 277 -4.47 -4.08 11.56
N LEU A 278 -4.85 -5.31 11.90
CA LEU A 278 -5.75 -6.12 11.07
C LEU A 278 -7.13 -5.47 10.95
N ALA A 279 -7.70 -4.99 12.06
CA ALA A 279 -8.99 -4.32 12.08
C ALA A 279 -9.00 -3.06 11.18
N VAL A 280 -7.97 -2.23 11.28
CA VAL A 280 -7.80 -1.04 10.42
C VAL A 280 -7.72 -1.43 8.94
N SER A 281 -7.03 -2.53 8.61
CA SER A 281 -6.94 -2.99 7.23
C SER A 281 -8.27 -3.45 6.65
N VAL A 282 -9.02 -4.24 7.41
CA VAL A 282 -10.34 -4.73 6.97
C VAL A 282 -11.31 -3.56 6.78
N ILE A 283 -11.29 -2.57 7.68
CA ILE A 283 -12.17 -1.39 7.57
C ILE A 283 -11.76 -0.50 6.39
N ARG A 284 -10.46 -0.27 6.18
CA ARG A 284 -9.97 0.67 5.15
C ARG A 284 -9.94 0.08 3.75
N TYR A 285 -9.53 -1.19 3.62
CA TYR A 285 -9.24 -1.81 2.33
C TYR A 285 -10.13 -3.00 2.01
N GLY A 286 -10.98 -3.46 2.94
CA GLY A 286 -11.78 -4.69 2.77
C GLY A 286 -10.97 -5.98 2.82
N ASP A 287 -9.64 -5.90 2.74
CA ASP A 287 -8.73 -7.03 2.67
C ASP A 287 -7.96 -7.23 3.98
N LEU A 288 -8.05 -8.43 4.54
CA LEU A 288 -7.31 -8.83 5.74
C LEU A 288 -5.79 -8.96 5.51
N PRO A 289 -5.29 -9.51 4.37
CA PRO A 289 -3.86 -9.70 4.17
C PRO A 289 -3.05 -8.40 4.12
N ARG A 290 -3.66 -7.29 3.68
CA ARG A 290 -3.01 -5.98 3.67
C ARG A 290 -2.66 -5.51 5.09
N GLY A 291 -3.36 -5.99 6.11
CA GLY A 291 -3.12 -5.66 7.52
C GLY A 291 -1.81 -6.21 8.06
N LEU A 292 -1.34 -7.33 7.51
CA LEU A 292 -0.05 -7.91 7.89
C LEU A 292 1.12 -6.98 7.54
N MET A 293 0.98 -6.18 6.47
CA MET A 293 1.99 -5.20 6.08
C MET A 293 2.07 -4.04 7.10
N PHE A 294 0.94 -3.66 7.69
CA PHE A 294 0.88 -2.56 8.67
C PHE A 294 1.15 -3.01 10.10
N ALA A 295 1.12 -4.32 10.39
CA ALA A 295 1.29 -4.86 11.72
C ALA A 295 2.66 -4.50 12.32
N GLY A 296 3.73 -4.62 11.54
CA GLY A 296 5.10 -4.30 11.97
C GLY A 296 5.23 -2.86 12.49
N PRO A 297 4.94 -1.84 11.66
CA PRO A 297 4.96 -0.44 12.08
C PRO A 297 4.08 -0.15 13.31
N PHE A 298 2.89 -0.74 13.40
CA PHE A 298 1.98 -0.55 14.55
C PHE A 298 2.59 -1.10 15.85
N MET A 299 3.14 -2.31 15.81
CA MET A 299 3.77 -2.93 16.98
C MET A 299 4.99 -2.13 17.45
N ILE A 300 5.84 -1.69 16.51
CA ILE A 300 7.03 -0.89 16.82
C ILE A 300 6.63 0.45 17.45
N ALA A 301 5.65 1.15 16.87
CA ALA A 301 5.17 2.41 17.41
C ALA A 301 4.56 2.26 18.81
N ALA A 302 3.75 1.22 19.04
CA ALA A 302 3.15 0.95 20.35
C ALA A 302 4.22 0.63 21.41
N ILE A 303 5.22 -0.18 21.08
CA ILE A 303 6.36 -0.47 21.98
C ILE A 303 7.16 0.79 22.27
N ALA A 304 7.44 1.63 21.27
CA ALA A 304 8.18 2.86 21.44
C ALA A 304 7.47 3.83 22.41
N VAL A 305 6.15 3.98 22.26
CA VAL A 305 5.34 4.80 23.19
C VAL A 305 5.32 4.19 24.59
N PHE A 306 5.22 2.88 24.72
CA PHE A 306 5.27 2.21 26.04
C PHE A 306 6.58 2.49 26.78
N TYR A 307 7.73 2.25 26.16
CA TYR A 307 9.02 2.53 26.81
C TYR A 307 9.24 4.03 27.03
N GLY A 308 8.80 4.88 26.08
CA GLY A 308 8.83 6.33 26.24
C GLY A 308 8.02 6.80 27.45
N SER A 309 6.84 6.21 27.68
CA SER A 309 6.00 6.55 28.84
C SER A 309 6.65 6.17 30.18
N LYS A 310 7.39 5.06 30.23
CA LYS A 310 8.17 4.66 31.42
C LYS A 310 9.31 5.62 31.71
N ILE A 311 10.06 6.03 30.67
CA ILE A 311 11.15 7.01 30.80
C ILE A 311 10.61 8.35 31.29
N PHE A 312 9.50 8.80 30.69
CA PHE A 312 8.85 10.06 31.07
C PHE A 312 8.34 10.03 32.51
N ALA A 313 7.70 8.94 32.94
CA ALA A 313 7.25 8.78 34.32
C ALA A 313 8.43 8.75 35.30
N GLY A 314 9.52 8.07 34.96
CA GLY A 314 10.74 8.04 35.77
C GLY A 314 11.51 9.36 35.82
N PHE A 315 11.21 10.33 34.95
CA PHE A 315 11.74 11.70 35.06
C PHE A 315 10.86 12.59 35.96
N LEU A 316 9.58 12.25 36.10
CA LEU A 316 8.59 13.01 36.85
C LEU A 316 8.55 12.65 38.35
N MET A 317 9.09 11.46 38.68
CA MET A 317 9.22 10.90 40.03
C MET A 317 10.64 11.15 40.55
#